data_AF-A0A1I6HDS8-F1
#
_entry.id   AF-A0A1I6HDS8-F1
#
_cell.length_a   1.000
_cell.length_b   1.000
_cell.length_c   1.000
_cell.angle_alpha   90.00
_cell.angle_beta   90.00
_cell.angle_gamma   90.00
#
_symmetry.space_group_name_H-M   'P 1'
#
loop_
_entity.id
_entity.type
_entity.pdbx_description
1 polymer ?
#
loop_
_entity_poly.entity_id
_entity_poly.type
_entity_poly.pdbx_seq_one_letter_code
_entity_poly.pdbx_strand_id
1 'polypeptide(L)'
;MPSTGNSLRGVLNFCTQCLTGFLLTILVSCGESEQRSSIDPVNWDKRMVKHAIADSLIEGSTYLSVYSQIYSQDENRTHDLTATVSMRNTNRQDTIYLSSADYFDTHGTLIRSYFSKRIFIRPMETVEIIIDEVDKDGGTGANFIFDWQVPEGALPPHFEAVMISTYGQQGLSFTTQGVILK
;
A
#
# COMPACT_ATOMS: atom_id res chain seq x y z
N MET A 1 67.12 -9.27 49.76
CA MET A 1 68.09 -8.49 48.96
C MET A 1 67.35 -7.84 47.79
N PRO A 2 67.81 -6.69 47.24
CA PRO A 2 66.90 -5.67 46.69
C PRO A 2 67.13 -5.30 45.22
N SER A 3 66.12 -4.71 44.58
CA SER A 3 66.17 -3.60 43.58
C SER A 3 64.77 -3.45 42.92
N THR A 4 63.91 -2.47 43.26
CA THR A 4 63.86 -1.04 42.81
C THR A 4 63.53 -0.85 41.31
N GLY A 5 62.52 -0.06 40.91
CA GLY A 5 61.49 0.66 41.68
C GLY A 5 60.71 1.73 40.87
N ASN A 6 59.70 2.37 41.49
CA ASN A 6 58.99 3.65 41.19
C ASN A 6 58.48 3.95 39.75
N SER A 7 57.39 4.70 39.50
CA SER A 7 56.49 5.58 40.31
C SER A 7 55.10 5.62 39.60
N LEU A 8 54.00 6.27 40.02
CA LEU A 8 53.64 7.20 41.10
C LEU A 8 52.56 6.53 42.01
N ARG A 9 52.18 6.94 43.23
CA ARG A 9 51.89 8.24 43.91
C ARG A 9 50.57 8.95 43.52
N GLY A 10 49.50 8.66 44.30
CA GLY A 10 48.30 9.50 44.50
C GLY A 10 47.34 9.59 43.31
N VAL A 11 46.02 9.53 43.45
CA VAL A 11 45.16 9.85 44.61
C VAL A 11 44.08 8.78 44.74
N LEU A 12 43.94 8.18 45.94
CA LEU A 12 42.78 7.37 46.29
C LEU A 12 41.99 8.10 47.39
N ASN A 13 40.66 7.98 47.35
CA ASN A 13 39.70 8.49 48.32
C ASN A 13 39.54 10.02 48.39
N PHE A 14 38.62 10.56 47.59
CA PHE A 14 37.53 11.40 48.08
C PHE A 14 36.36 11.39 47.07
N CYS A 15 35.17 11.79 47.52
CA CYS A 15 33.94 11.91 46.72
C CYS A 15 33.20 10.61 46.33
N THR A 16 33.10 9.68 47.28
CA THR A 16 31.95 8.76 47.38
C THR A 16 30.68 9.55 47.77
N GLN A 17 30.27 10.56 46.98
CA GLN A 17 29.00 11.32 47.07
C GLN A 17 28.94 12.48 46.04
N CYS A 18 28.73 12.15 44.76
CA CYS A 18 28.03 13.06 43.83
C CYS A 18 26.68 12.46 43.45
N LEU A 19 25.85 12.28 44.47
CA LEU A 19 24.47 11.80 44.40
C LEU A 19 23.54 12.93 43.92
N THR A 20 23.60 13.30 42.64
CA THR A 20 22.53 14.06 41.95
C THR A 20 22.76 14.07 40.45
N GLY A 21 21.71 13.75 39.67
CA GLY A 21 21.60 14.25 38.29
C GLY A 21 22.17 13.41 37.16
N PHE A 22 22.18 12.06 37.24
CA PHE A 22 22.27 11.29 35.99
C PHE A 22 20.90 11.31 35.28
N LEU A 23 20.86 12.08 34.20
CA LEU A 23 19.70 12.45 33.41
C LEU A 23 18.93 11.22 32.89
N LEU A 24 17.80 10.89 33.51
CA LEU A 24 16.90 9.83 33.05
C LEU A 24 16.00 10.33 31.90
N THR A 25 16.60 10.82 30.82
CA THR A 25 15.89 11.04 29.55
C THR A 25 15.72 9.69 28.85
N ILE A 26 14.71 8.93 29.28
CA ILE A 26 14.17 7.85 28.47
C ILE A 26 13.62 8.51 27.21
N LEU A 27 14.33 8.31 26.10
CA LEU A 27 13.88 8.76 24.80
C LEU A 27 12.55 8.07 24.50
N VAL A 28 11.48 8.87 24.46
CA VAL A 28 10.22 8.44 23.88
C VAL A 28 10.49 8.25 22.39
N SER A 29 10.85 7.01 22.03
CA SER A 29 10.92 6.58 20.64
C SER A 29 9.50 6.57 20.11
N CYS A 30 9.04 7.73 19.64
CA CYS A 30 7.84 7.84 18.85
C CYS A 30 8.10 7.05 17.56
N GLY A 31 7.61 5.82 17.51
CA GLY A 31 7.57 5.05 16.29
C GLY A 31 6.55 5.70 15.37
N GLU A 32 7.01 6.65 14.55
CA GLU A 32 6.30 6.97 13.32
C GLU A 32 6.21 5.65 12.55
N SER A 33 5.00 5.11 12.44
CA SER A 33 4.72 4.05 11.49
C SER A 33 5.01 4.65 10.13
N GLU A 34 6.14 4.27 9.53
CA GLU A 34 6.41 4.60 8.13
C GLU A 34 5.14 4.23 7.36
N GLN A 35 4.51 5.23 6.74
CA GLN A 35 3.54 4.93 5.71
C GLN A 35 4.32 4.13 4.69
N ARG A 36 4.07 2.81 4.64
CA ARG A 36 4.35 2.01 3.45
C ARG A 36 3.44 2.54 2.36
N SER A 37 3.87 3.66 1.79
CA SER A 37 3.44 4.14 0.51
C SER A 37 3.98 3.10 -0.45
N SER A 38 3.12 2.14 -0.83
CA SER A 38 3.12 1.65 -2.20
C SER A 38 3.34 2.88 -3.09
N ILE A 39 4.36 2.88 -3.93
CA ILE A 39 4.70 4.08 -4.70
C ILE A 39 3.58 4.28 -5.72
N ASP A 40 2.60 5.09 -5.35
CA ASP A 40 1.47 5.38 -6.22
C ASP A 40 1.93 6.43 -7.25
N PRO A 41 2.12 6.03 -8.53
CA PRO A 41 2.55 6.98 -9.55
C PRO A 41 1.43 7.98 -9.87
N VAL A 42 0.20 7.72 -9.42
CA VAL A 42 -0.97 8.54 -9.70
C VAL A 42 -1.09 9.67 -8.70
N ASN A 43 -0.78 10.87 -9.15
CA ASN A 43 -1.15 12.08 -8.43
C ASN A 43 -2.68 12.28 -8.47
N TRP A 44 -3.38 11.78 -7.44
CA TRP A 44 -4.83 11.84 -7.32
C TRP A 44 -5.39 13.27 -7.35
N ASP A 45 -4.68 14.25 -6.78
CA ASP A 45 -5.10 15.67 -6.76
C ASP A 45 -5.33 16.27 -8.16
N LYS A 46 -4.59 15.79 -9.18
CA LYS A 46 -4.80 16.17 -10.59
C LYS A 46 -6.05 15.54 -11.20
N ARG A 47 -6.47 14.38 -10.70
CA ARG A 47 -7.65 13.62 -11.17
C ARG A 47 -8.92 13.94 -10.39
N MET A 48 -8.80 14.59 -9.23
CA MET A 48 -9.94 15.02 -8.42
C MET A 48 -10.91 15.89 -9.22
N VAL A 49 -12.19 15.55 -9.11
CA VAL A 49 -13.31 16.33 -9.61
C VAL A 49 -13.43 17.62 -8.79
N LYS A 50 -13.24 18.79 -9.44
CA LYS A 50 -13.24 20.12 -8.78
C LYS A 50 -14.56 20.89 -8.91
N HIS A 51 -15.50 20.38 -9.70
CA HIS A 51 -16.77 21.03 -10.04
C HIS A 51 -17.90 20.01 -9.91
N ALA A 52 -19.14 20.46 -9.74
CA ALA A 52 -20.30 19.57 -9.77
C ALA A 52 -20.36 18.83 -11.12
N ILE A 53 -20.61 17.52 -11.08
CA ILE A 53 -20.91 16.70 -12.26
C ILE A 53 -22.44 16.72 -12.45
N ALA A 54 -22.91 16.52 -13.68
CA ALA A 54 -24.33 16.41 -14.00
C ALA A 54 -25.06 15.39 -13.11
N ASP A 55 -26.30 15.72 -12.72
CA ASP A 55 -27.05 15.02 -11.67
C ASP A 55 -27.50 13.58 -12.02
N SER A 56 -27.38 13.16 -13.29
CA SER A 56 -27.87 11.86 -13.79
C SER A 56 -26.71 10.90 -14.09
N LEU A 57 -26.04 10.45 -13.02
CA LEU A 57 -25.05 9.37 -13.09
C LEU A 57 -25.64 8.07 -12.54
N ILE A 58 -25.30 6.95 -13.18
CA ILE A 58 -25.57 5.60 -12.67
C ILE A 58 -24.39 5.20 -11.78
N GLU A 59 -24.68 4.78 -10.56
CA GLU A 59 -23.69 4.25 -9.61
C GLU A 59 -23.60 2.72 -9.71
N GLY A 60 -22.41 2.18 -9.41
CA GLY A 60 -22.21 0.74 -9.27
C GLY A 60 -20.91 0.41 -8.53
N SER A 61 -20.70 -0.87 -8.22
CA SER A 61 -19.49 -1.32 -7.52
C SER A 61 -18.88 -2.56 -8.17
N THR A 62 -17.55 -2.62 -8.21
CA THR A 62 -16.81 -3.79 -8.72
C THR A 62 -15.82 -4.31 -7.68
N TYR A 63 -15.84 -5.63 -7.47
CA TYR A 63 -14.85 -6.37 -6.69
C TYR A 63 -13.73 -6.89 -7.60
N LEU A 64 -12.47 -6.84 -7.15
CA LEU A 64 -11.33 -7.40 -7.87
C LEU A 64 -10.39 -8.13 -6.89
N SER A 65 -10.20 -9.44 -7.06
CA SER A 65 -9.18 -10.19 -6.30
C SER A 65 -7.78 -9.73 -6.70
N VAL A 66 -6.91 -9.51 -5.71
CA VAL A 66 -5.50 -9.14 -5.90
C VAL A 66 -4.64 -9.95 -4.95
N TYR A 67 -3.49 -10.43 -5.42
CA TYR A 67 -2.62 -11.31 -4.63
C TYR A 67 -1.25 -10.66 -4.47
N SER A 68 -0.94 -10.19 -3.26
CA SER A 68 0.43 -9.80 -2.86
C SER A 68 1.30 -11.03 -2.57
N GLN A 69 0.68 -12.17 -2.27
CA GLN A 69 1.34 -13.45 -2.06
C GLN A 69 0.52 -14.62 -2.64
N ILE A 70 1.18 -15.70 -3.04
CA ILE A 70 0.53 -16.93 -3.52
C ILE A 70 1.24 -18.17 -2.96
N TYR A 71 0.49 -19.20 -2.56
CA TYR A 71 1.06 -20.45 -2.05
C TYR A 71 1.83 -21.22 -3.13
N SER A 72 2.87 -21.95 -2.73
CA SER A 72 3.70 -22.75 -3.61
C SER A 72 4.20 -24.00 -2.92
N GLN A 73 4.03 -25.16 -3.57
CA GLN A 73 4.37 -26.50 -3.05
C GLN A 73 3.45 -26.96 -1.90
N ASP A 74 3.34 -26.17 -0.83
CA ASP A 74 2.49 -26.45 0.32
C ASP A 74 2.04 -25.15 1.04
N GLU A 75 1.25 -25.32 2.10
CA GLU A 75 0.64 -24.25 2.91
C GLU A 75 1.63 -23.40 3.72
N ASN A 76 2.87 -23.83 3.90
CA ASN A 76 3.89 -23.13 4.69
C ASN A 76 4.79 -22.21 3.84
N ARG A 77 4.59 -22.20 2.52
CA ARG A 77 5.44 -21.48 1.58
C ARG A 77 4.63 -20.64 0.61
N THR A 78 4.93 -19.35 0.58
CA THR A 78 4.42 -18.40 -0.42
C THR A 78 5.53 -17.85 -1.29
N HIS A 79 5.17 -17.32 -2.46
CA HIS A 79 5.96 -16.34 -3.19
C HIS A 79 5.28 -14.99 -3.10
N ASP A 80 6.07 -13.93 -2.98
CA ASP A 80 5.59 -12.55 -3.02
C ASP A 80 5.40 -12.11 -4.48
N LEU A 81 4.50 -11.14 -4.71
CA LEU A 81 4.04 -10.72 -6.02
C LEU A 81 3.98 -9.19 -6.08
N THR A 82 4.49 -8.61 -7.17
CA THR A 82 4.07 -7.26 -7.59
C THR A 82 2.70 -7.37 -8.26
N ALA A 83 1.74 -6.53 -7.87
CA ALA A 83 0.43 -6.47 -8.52
C ALA A 83 0.21 -5.11 -9.20
N THR A 84 -0.05 -5.12 -10.50
CA THR A 84 -0.50 -3.96 -11.27
C THR A 84 -2.01 -4.01 -11.38
N VAL A 85 -2.71 -3.06 -10.77
CA VAL A 85 -4.17 -2.97 -10.73
C VAL A 85 -4.64 -1.87 -11.69
N SER A 86 -5.17 -2.25 -12.85
CA SER A 86 -5.58 -1.34 -13.92
C SER A 86 -7.08 -1.04 -13.89
N MET A 87 -7.41 0.23 -13.72
CA MET A 87 -8.76 0.80 -13.82
C MET A 87 -8.92 1.44 -15.21
N ARG A 88 -9.72 0.83 -16.09
CA ARG A 88 -9.82 1.21 -17.51
C ARG A 88 -11.19 1.80 -17.85
N ASN A 89 -11.21 2.98 -18.48
CA ASN A 89 -12.40 3.47 -19.16
C ASN A 89 -12.46 2.88 -20.57
N THR A 90 -13.44 2.01 -20.82
CA THR A 90 -13.68 1.39 -22.14
C THR A 90 -14.57 2.21 -23.06
N ASN A 91 -15.13 3.32 -22.56
CA ASN A 91 -15.91 4.27 -23.36
C ASN A 91 -15.01 5.09 -24.27
N ARG A 92 -15.48 5.32 -25.50
CA ARG A 92 -14.75 6.07 -26.54
C ARG A 92 -15.05 7.58 -26.51
N GLN A 93 -16.13 8.00 -25.86
CA GLN A 93 -16.59 9.39 -25.79
C GLN A 93 -16.77 9.88 -24.35
N ASP A 94 -17.28 9.03 -23.47
CA ASP A 94 -17.72 9.44 -22.13
C ASP A 94 -16.63 9.30 -21.07
N THR A 95 -16.57 10.28 -20.17
CA THR A 95 -15.72 10.25 -18.98
C THR A 95 -16.47 9.54 -17.85
N ILE A 96 -15.79 8.57 -17.23
CA ILE A 96 -16.29 7.85 -16.06
C ILE A 96 -15.67 8.42 -14.78
N TYR A 97 -16.25 8.09 -13.63
CA TYR A 97 -15.78 8.54 -12.33
C TYR A 97 -15.64 7.37 -11.36
N LEU A 98 -14.65 7.46 -10.46
CA LEU A 98 -14.51 6.55 -9.32
C LEU A 98 -14.63 7.38 -8.05
N SER A 99 -15.42 6.90 -7.09
CA SER A 99 -15.62 7.52 -5.78
C SER A 99 -14.66 6.96 -4.73
N SER A 100 -14.30 5.68 -4.84
CA SER A 100 -13.40 4.95 -3.94
C SER A 100 -12.52 3.94 -4.70
N ALA A 101 -11.42 3.53 -4.05
CA ALA A 101 -10.60 2.37 -4.39
C ALA A 101 -10.02 1.83 -3.09
N ASP A 102 -10.73 0.87 -2.49
CA ASP A 102 -10.51 0.39 -1.13
C ASP A 102 -9.85 -1.00 -1.16
N TYR A 103 -8.68 -1.12 -0.55
CA TYR A 103 -7.86 -2.34 -0.54
C TYR A 103 -7.99 -3.09 0.78
N PHE A 104 -8.41 -4.35 0.70
CA PHE A 104 -8.68 -5.23 1.86
C PHE A 104 -7.70 -6.40 1.91
N ASP A 105 -7.36 -6.82 3.13
CA ASP A 105 -6.53 -8.00 3.39
C ASP A 105 -7.30 -9.32 3.18
N THR A 106 -6.57 -10.43 3.35
CA THR A 106 -7.10 -11.81 3.27
C THR A 106 -8.23 -12.11 4.28
N HIS A 107 -8.36 -11.31 5.33
CA HIS A 107 -9.39 -11.45 6.38
C HIS A 107 -10.57 -10.48 6.20
N GLY A 108 -10.54 -9.62 5.18
CA GLY A 108 -11.55 -8.58 4.94
C GLY A 108 -11.34 -7.30 5.74
N THR A 109 -10.16 -7.08 6.33
CA THR A 109 -9.79 -5.82 7.00
C THR A 109 -9.40 -4.79 5.94
N LEU A 110 -9.95 -3.57 6.02
CA LEU A 110 -9.51 -2.46 5.16
C LEU A 110 -8.06 -2.08 5.52
N ILE A 111 -7.14 -2.23 4.57
CA ILE A 111 -5.73 -1.81 4.70
C ILE A 111 -5.62 -0.32 4.42
N ARG A 112 -6.12 0.12 3.26
CA ARG A 112 -6.03 1.52 2.80
C ARG A 112 -7.04 1.85 1.70
N SER A 113 -7.48 3.10 1.67
CA SER A 113 -8.22 3.70 0.55
C SER A 113 -7.28 4.60 -0.25
N TYR A 114 -7.15 4.37 -1.56
CA TYR A 114 -6.20 5.12 -2.40
C TYR A 114 -6.65 6.56 -2.68
N PHE A 115 -7.95 6.78 -2.79
CA PHE A 115 -8.57 8.10 -2.84
C PHE A 115 -9.95 8.06 -2.18
N SER A 116 -10.27 9.11 -1.42
CA SER A 116 -11.56 9.31 -0.75
C SER A 116 -12.41 10.44 -1.37
N LYS A 117 -11.94 10.98 -2.50
CA LYS A 117 -12.60 12.03 -3.27
C LYS A 117 -12.73 11.57 -4.71
N ARG A 118 -13.87 11.87 -5.31
CA ARG A 118 -14.20 11.42 -6.67
C ARG A 118 -13.14 11.87 -7.68
N ILE A 119 -12.63 10.92 -8.44
CA ILE A 119 -11.70 11.13 -9.56
C ILE A 119 -12.40 10.88 -10.89
N PHE A 120 -11.82 11.39 -11.99
CA PHE A 120 -12.25 11.06 -13.35
C PHE A 120 -11.24 10.16 -14.08
N ILE A 121 -11.74 9.32 -14.98
CA ILE A 121 -10.94 8.60 -15.99
C ILE A 121 -11.51 8.93 -17.36
N ARG A 122 -10.68 9.58 -18.21
CA ARG A 122 -11.09 10.06 -19.54
C ARG A 122 -11.41 8.90 -20.50
N PRO A 123 -12.07 9.15 -21.63
CA PRO A 123 -12.33 8.12 -22.63
C PRO A 123 -11.04 7.39 -23.04
N MET A 124 -11.09 6.06 -23.10
CA MET A 124 -9.96 5.17 -23.39
C MET A 124 -8.73 5.30 -22.44
N GLU A 125 -8.83 6.03 -21.32
CA GLU A 125 -7.74 6.15 -20.35
C GLU A 125 -7.68 4.93 -19.40
N THR A 126 -6.46 4.55 -19.02
CA THR A 126 -6.19 3.61 -17.91
C THR A 126 -5.50 4.37 -16.78
N VAL A 127 -5.89 4.07 -15.53
CA VAL A 127 -5.24 4.52 -14.31
C VAL A 127 -4.82 3.28 -13.53
N GLU A 128 -3.63 3.28 -12.93
CA GLU A 128 -3.03 2.07 -12.36
C GLU A 128 -2.58 2.31 -10.93
N ILE A 129 -2.86 1.35 -10.05
CA ILE A 129 -2.27 1.25 -8.71
C ILE A 129 -1.26 0.11 -8.74
N ILE A 130 -0.07 0.33 -8.18
CA ILE A 130 0.97 -0.69 -8.05
C ILE A 130 1.08 -1.11 -6.59
N ILE A 131 0.96 -2.41 -6.33
CA ILE A 131 1.34 -3.03 -5.06
C ILE A 131 2.74 -3.61 -5.25
N ASP A 132 3.72 -3.05 -4.56
CA ASP A 132 5.12 -3.49 -4.63
C ASP A 132 5.28 -4.91 -4.01
N GLU A 133 6.19 -5.72 -4.54
CA GLU A 133 6.48 -7.10 -4.04
C GLU A 133 6.82 -7.16 -2.53
N VAL A 134 7.29 -6.05 -1.96
CA VAL A 134 7.59 -5.92 -0.53
C VAL A 134 6.36 -5.60 0.34
N ASP A 135 5.24 -5.17 -0.25
CA ASP A 135 3.98 -4.97 0.47
C ASP A 135 3.21 -6.30 0.57
N LYS A 136 3.31 -6.91 1.75
CA LYS A 136 2.65 -8.17 2.08
C LYS A 136 1.35 -7.98 2.86
N ASP A 137 0.90 -6.74 3.08
CA ASP A 137 -0.20 -6.44 3.99
C ASP A 137 -1.53 -7.03 3.48
N GLY A 138 -1.64 -7.31 2.17
CA GLY A 138 -2.75 -8.05 1.58
C GLY A 138 -2.80 -9.56 1.89
N GLY A 139 -1.65 -10.21 2.06
CA GLY A 139 -1.54 -11.67 2.17
C GLY A 139 -1.90 -12.43 0.88
N THR A 140 -2.60 -13.56 1.03
CA THR A 140 -2.90 -14.55 -0.02
C THR A 140 -4.33 -14.52 -0.59
N GLY A 141 -5.14 -13.54 -0.18
CA GLY A 141 -6.55 -13.39 -0.59
C GLY A 141 -7.05 -11.94 -0.54
N ALA A 142 -6.17 -10.97 -0.79
CA ALA A 142 -6.54 -9.57 -0.81
C ALA A 142 -7.50 -9.22 -1.97
N ASN A 143 -8.14 -8.07 -1.85
CA ASN A 143 -9.09 -7.61 -2.87
C ASN A 143 -9.24 -6.08 -2.86
N PHE A 144 -9.72 -5.55 -3.97
CA PHE A 144 -10.19 -4.18 -4.10
C PHE A 144 -11.70 -4.13 -4.24
N ILE A 145 -12.31 -3.13 -3.61
CA ILE A 145 -13.64 -2.62 -3.95
C ILE A 145 -13.48 -1.27 -4.63
N PHE A 146 -14.12 -1.10 -5.79
CA PHE A 146 -14.20 0.17 -6.50
C PHE A 146 -15.67 0.59 -6.60
N ASP A 147 -16.03 1.70 -5.97
CA ASP A 147 -17.31 2.36 -6.25
C ASP A 147 -17.11 3.36 -7.40
N TRP A 148 -17.92 3.22 -8.44
CA TRP A 148 -17.82 4.00 -9.65
C TRP A 148 -19.16 4.61 -10.06
N GLN A 149 -19.07 5.59 -10.94
CA GLN A 149 -20.23 6.28 -11.51
C GLN A 149 -19.99 6.54 -13.00
N VAL A 150 -21.01 6.31 -13.81
CA VAL A 150 -20.97 6.54 -15.26
C VAL A 150 -22.19 7.33 -15.73
N PRO A 151 -22.08 8.13 -16.81
CA PRO A 151 -23.23 8.72 -17.46
C PRO A 151 -24.25 7.66 -17.92
N GLU A 152 -25.53 8.02 -17.97
CA GLU A 152 -26.57 7.13 -18.50
C GLU A 152 -26.23 6.69 -19.95
N GLY A 153 -26.24 5.38 -20.18
CA GLY A 153 -25.88 4.77 -21.47
C GLY A 153 -24.38 4.50 -21.68
N ALA A 154 -23.49 4.98 -20.80
CA ALA A 154 -22.07 4.63 -20.82
C ALA A 154 -21.82 3.23 -20.24
N LEU A 155 -20.73 2.58 -20.66
CA LEU A 155 -20.28 1.29 -20.14
C LEU A 155 -19.62 1.45 -18.76
N PRO A 156 -19.79 0.47 -17.86
CA PRO A 156 -19.06 0.43 -16.59
C PRO A 156 -17.54 0.31 -16.82
N PRO A 157 -16.71 0.72 -15.86
CA PRO A 157 -15.25 0.61 -15.99
C PRO A 157 -14.82 -0.87 -16.01
N HIS A 158 -13.76 -1.17 -16.75
CA HIS A 158 -13.13 -2.49 -16.73
C HIS A 158 -11.98 -2.51 -15.73
N PHE A 159 -12.04 -3.43 -14.77
CA PHE A 159 -11.04 -3.61 -13.72
C PHE A 159 -10.29 -4.92 -13.94
N GLU A 160 -8.97 -4.85 -13.84
CA GLU A 160 -8.06 -5.95 -14.10
C GLU A 160 -6.87 -5.85 -13.14
N ALA A 161 -6.35 -6.98 -12.67
CA ALA A 161 -5.02 -6.99 -12.06
C ALA A 161 -4.11 -8.00 -12.77
N VAL A 162 -2.83 -7.65 -12.85
CA VAL A 162 -1.75 -8.51 -13.32
C VAL A 162 -0.79 -8.71 -12.16
N MET A 163 -0.64 -9.95 -11.70
CA MET A 163 0.30 -10.33 -10.65
C MET A 163 1.54 -10.94 -11.29
N ILE A 164 2.73 -10.49 -10.88
CA ILE A 164 4.02 -10.96 -11.41
C ILE A 164 4.98 -11.24 -10.25
N SER A 165 5.69 -12.37 -10.29
CA SER A 165 6.86 -12.65 -9.46
C SER A 165 8.01 -13.14 -10.33
N THR A 166 9.24 -12.71 -10.01
CA THR A 166 10.48 -13.12 -10.69
C THR A 166 11.41 -13.89 -9.74
N TYR A 167 10.84 -14.80 -8.94
CA TYR A 167 11.59 -15.59 -7.97
C TYR A 167 12.56 -16.60 -8.63
N GLY A 168 13.82 -16.21 -8.76
CA GLY A 168 14.90 -17.08 -9.24
C GLY A 168 14.90 -17.29 -10.75
N GLN A 169 14.75 -18.55 -11.19
CA GLN A 169 14.78 -18.95 -12.61
C GLN A 169 13.39 -19.16 -13.22
N GLN A 170 12.32 -18.95 -12.45
CA GLN A 170 10.94 -19.14 -12.88
C GLN A 170 10.14 -17.86 -12.64
N GLY A 171 9.58 -17.30 -13.72
CA GLY A 171 8.61 -16.21 -13.63
C GLY A 171 7.20 -16.77 -13.48
N LEU A 172 6.44 -16.24 -12.54
CA LEU A 172 5.00 -16.46 -12.45
C LEU A 172 4.30 -15.19 -12.94
N SER A 173 3.29 -15.34 -13.79
CA SER A 173 2.32 -14.27 -14.06
C SER A 173 0.92 -14.83 -14.25
N PHE A 174 -0.06 -14.11 -13.70
CA PHE A 174 -1.49 -14.41 -13.88
C PHE A 174 -2.31 -13.14 -13.75
N THR A 175 -3.56 -13.20 -14.20
CA THR A 175 -4.48 -12.05 -14.15
C THR A 175 -5.77 -12.39 -13.41
N THR A 176 -6.41 -11.35 -12.89
CA THR A 176 -7.78 -11.38 -12.37
C THR A 176 -8.61 -10.30 -13.06
N GLN A 177 -9.91 -10.50 -13.12
CA GLN A 177 -10.86 -9.56 -13.71
C GLN A 177 -11.93 -9.19 -12.69
N GLY A 178 -12.42 -7.96 -12.79
CA GLY A 178 -13.43 -7.43 -11.88
C GLY A 178 -14.79 -8.12 -12.02
N VAL A 179 -15.45 -8.38 -10.89
CA VAL A 179 -16.82 -8.87 -10.80
C VAL A 179 -17.71 -7.72 -10.34
N ILE A 180 -18.69 -7.35 -11.18
CA ILE A 180 -19.69 -6.33 -10.82
C ILE A 180 -20.55 -6.88 -9.68
N LEU A 181 -20.71 -6.10 -8.61
CA LEU A 181 -21.49 -6.46 -7.43
C LEU A 181 -22.95 -5.97 -7.52
N LYS A 182 -23.13 -4.79 -8.12
CA LYS A 182 -24.38 -4.02 -8.23
C LYS A 182 -24.15 -2.87 -9.21
#